data_AF-A0AAU8J7K5-F1
#
_entry.id   AF-A0AAU8J7K5-F1
#
_cell.length_a   1.000
_cell.length_b   1.000
_cell.length_c   1.000
_cell.angle_alpha   90.00
_cell.angle_beta   90.00
_cell.angle_gamma   90.00
#
_symmetry.space_group_name_H-M   'P 1'
#
loop_
_entity.id
_entity.type
_entity.pdbx_description
1 polymer ?
#
loop_
_entity_poly.entity_id
_entity_poly.type
_entity_poly.pdbx_seq_one_letter_code
_entity_poly.pdbx_strand_id
1 'polypeptide(L)'
;MAQQVDLNEVRNRVMTNRQSGIDDPSSPNRAVFVDNGGNILTQPQPGQQRNLSRVPQKLFAATLMQDRQVVAHKLPANAQEMQISGVTGWVYEITSEVGDTYTMFIFNDGSLYQVMVLFPEVAGRYSPSEGHLFSNGCICLNEEHGYPTLEKAYAKSVLWATGFSFYVRTGQFPF
;
A
#
# COMPACT_ATOMS: atom_id res chain seq x y z
N MET A 1 -26.66 -23.82 19.78
CA MET A 1 -25.41 -23.39 20.45
C MET A 1 -24.41 -23.10 19.35
N ALA A 2 -24.01 -21.82 19.17
CA ALA A 2 -22.99 -21.47 18.19
C ALA A 2 -21.66 -22.08 18.64
N GLN A 3 -21.02 -22.85 17.77
CA GLN A 3 -19.72 -23.44 18.03
C GLN A 3 -18.73 -22.29 18.17
N GLN A 4 -18.22 -22.08 19.38
CA GLN A 4 -17.30 -20.98 19.67
C GLN A 4 -16.03 -21.20 18.84
N VAL A 5 -15.72 -20.23 18.00
CA VAL A 5 -14.56 -20.26 17.10
C VAL A 5 -13.29 -20.37 17.93
N ASP A 6 -12.44 -21.34 17.63
CA ASP A 6 -11.12 -21.43 18.25
C ASP A 6 -10.21 -20.35 17.65
N LEU A 7 -9.97 -19.30 18.43
CA LEU A 7 -9.10 -18.19 18.04
C LEU A 7 -7.63 -18.63 17.86
N ASN A 8 -7.21 -19.72 18.51
CA ASN A 8 -5.89 -20.29 18.28
C ASN A 8 -5.82 -20.98 16.91
N GLU A 9 -6.89 -21.66 16.48
CA GLU A 9 -6.98 -22.23 15.13
C GLU A 9 -6.94 -21.13 14.06
N VAL A 10 -7.70 -20.05 14.26
CA VAL A 10 -7.66 -18.86 13.37
C VAL A 10 -6.23 -18.32 13.28
N ARG A 11 -5.56 -18.10 14.43
CA ARG A 11 -4.18 -17.64 14.49
C ARG A 11 -3.22 -18.58 13.75
N ASN A 12 -3.35 -19.89 13.95
CA ASN A 12 -2.46 -20.87 13.32
C ASN A 12 -2.60 -20.88 11.79
N ARG A 13 -3.82 -20.72 11.28
CA ARG A 13 -4.08 -20.63 9.83
C ARG A 13 -3.48 -19.37 9.24
N VAL A 14 -3.70 -18.22 9.88
CA VAL A 14 -3.10 -16.93 9.49
C VAL A 14 -1.58 -17.05 9.43
N MET A 15 -0.95 -17.60 10.48
CA MET A 15 0.50 -17.74 10.56
C MET A 15 1.08 -18.75 9.55
N THR A 16 0.37 -19.83 9.25
CA THR A 16 0.80 -20.84 8.26
C THR A 16 0.75 -20.27 6.83
N ASN A 17 -0.33 -19.57 6.49
CA ASN A 17 -0.46 -18.92 5.18
C ASN A 17 0.59 -17.82 5.01
N ARG A 18 0.89 -17.09 6.09
CA ARG A 18 1.99 -16.12 6.16
C ARG A 18 3.35 -16.74 5.82
N GLN A 19 3.71 -17.86 6.43
CA GLN A 19 4.98 -18.54 6.14
C GLN A 19 5.05 -19.04 4.68
N SER A 20 3.89 -19.27 4.06
CA SER A 20 3.77 -19.77 2.70
C SER A 20 3.60 -18.67 1.64
N GLY A 21 3.47 -17.39 2.04
CA GLY A 21 3.20 -16.28 1.12
C GLY A 21 1.84 -16.34 0.42
N ILE A 22 0.83 -16.98 1.05
CA ILE A 22 -0.50 -17.16 0.45
C ILE A 22 -1.44 -16.08 0.99
N ASP A 23 -1.77 -15.11 0.14
CA ASP A 23 -2.65 -13.99 0.49
C ASP A 23 -4.13 -14.37 0.50
N ASP A 24 -4.54 -15.22 -0.45
CA ASP A 24 -5.89 -15.75 -0.58
C ASP A 24 -5.87 -17.29 -0.65
N PRO A 25 -5.98 -17.99 0.49
CA PRO A 25 -5.92 -19.44 0.52
C PRO A 25 -7.17 -20.03 -0.14
N SER A 26 -7.00 -20.70 -1.27
CA SER A 26 -8.09 -21.45 -1.94
C SER A 26 -8.49 -22.72 -1.20
N SER A 27 -7.63 -23.23 -0.32
CA SER A 27 -7.88 -24.43 0.46
C SER A 27 -8.79 -24.14 1.68
N PRO A 28 -9.91 -24.87 1.85
CA PRO A 28 -10.85 -24.66 2.97
C PRO A 28 -10.19 -24.77 4.35
N ASN A 29 -9.16 -25.60 4.48
CA ASN A 29 -8.43 -25.83 5.74
C ASN A 29 -7.47 -24.69 6.10
N ARG A 30 -7.30 -23.71 5.21
CA ARG A 30 -6.38 -22.58 5.36
C ARG A 30 -7.10 -21.23 5.35
N ALA A 31 -8.24 -21.15 4.67
CA ALA A 31 -9.06 -19.95 4.62
C ALA A 31 -9.74 -19.66 5.96
N VAL A 32 -10.01 -18.38 6.20
CA VAL A 32 -10.88 -17.87 7.26
C VAL A 32 -12.02 -17.13 6.56
N PHE A 33 -13.24 -17.39 6.99
CA PHE A 33 -14.46 -16.81 6.42
C PHE A 33 -15.21 -16.00 7.47
N VAL A 34 -16.08 -15.10 7.01
CA VAL A 34 -17.00 -14.32 7.84
C VAL A 34 -18.39 -14.43 7.21
N ASP A 35 -19.39 -14.71 8.04
CA ASP A 35 -20.81 -14.72 7.62
C ASP A 35 -21.43 -13.31 7.64
N ASN A 36 -22.67 -13.20 7.15
CA ASN A 36 -23.41 -11.94 7.14
C ASN A 36 -23.81 -11.42 8.55
N GLY A 37 -23.61 -12.23 9.59
CA GLY A 37 -23.80 -11.85 10.99
C GLY A 37 -22.51 -11.38 11.68
N GLY A 38 -21.37 -11.36 10.97
CA GLY A 38 -20.07 -10.98 11.52
C GLY A 38 -19.37 -12.10 12.30
N ASN A 39 -19.84 -13.35 12.20
CA ASN A 39 -19.20 -14.49 12.86
C ASN A 39 -18.06 -15.05 12.00
N ILE A 40 -16.92 -15.33 12.63
CA ILE A 40 -15.78 -15.96 11.98
C ILE A 40 -16.04 -17.46 11.80
N LEU A 41 -15.69 -18.03 10.66
CA LEU A 41 -15.86 -19.44 10.34
C LEU A 41 -14.55 -20.01 9.78
N THR A 42 -14.00 -21.03 10.42
CA THR A 42 -12.79 -21.75 9.94
C THR A 42 -13.16 -22.99 9.12
N GLN A 43 -14.35 -23.57 9.30
CA GLN A 43 -14.77 -24.78 8.59
C GLN A 43 -16.24 -24.65 8.13
N PRO A 44 -16.52 -23.80 7.13
CA PRO A 44 -17.88 -23.67 6.62
C PRO A 44 -18.34 -24.97 5.95
N GLN A 45 -19.63 -25.29 6.07
CA GLN A 45 -20.18 -26.49 5.44
C GLN A 45 -20.01 -26.43 3.91
N PRO A 46 -19.83 -27.58 3.23
CA PRO A 46 -19.77 -27.63 1.77
C PRO A 46 -21.00 -26.93 1.15
N GLY A 47 -20.77 -25.95 0.28
CA GLY A 47 -21.83 -25.14 -0.34
C GLY A 47 -22.14 -23.80 0.35
N GLN A 48 -21.84 -23.63 1.64
CA GLN A 48 -21.98 -22.33 2.32
C GLN A 48 -20.94 -21.30 1.87
N GLN A 49 -19.77 -21.76 1.42
CA GLN A 49 -18.63 -20.92 1.02
C GLN A 49 -18.98 -19.84 -0.02
N ARG A 50 -20.00 -20.05 -0.86
CA ARG A 50 -20.45 -19.08 -1.86
C ARG A 50 -21.10 -17.84 -1.25
N ASN A 51 -21.60 -17.94 -0.02
CA ASN A 51 -22.33 -16.89 0.68
C ASN A 51 -21.52 -16.29 1.84
N LEU A 52 -20.21 -16.59 1.91
CA LEU A 52 -19.32 -16.12 2.97
C LEU A 52 -18.25 -15.19 2.41
N SER A 53 -17.90 -14.16 3.16
CA SER A 53 -16.78 -13.28 2.86
C SER A 53 -15.48 -13.96 3.31
N ARG A 54 -14.53 -14.15 2.40
CA ARG A 54 -13.22 -14.68 2.75
C ARG A 54 -12.34 -13.56 3.31
N VAL A 55 -11.62 -13.82 4.40
CA VAL A 55 -10.71 -12.86 5.03
C VAL A 55 -9.36 -12.92 4.32
N PRO A 56 -8.90 -11.83 3.66
CA PRO A 56 -7.53 -11.74 3.15
C PRO A 56 -6.54 -11.94 4.30
N GLN A 57 -5.51 -12.76 4.09
CA GLN A 57 -4.60 -13.15 5.17
C GLN A 57 -3.32 -12.28 5.24
N LYS A 58 -3.25 -11.23 4.41
CA LYS A 58 -2.17 -10.22 4.45
C LYS A 58 -2.29 -9.38 5.72
N LEU A 59 -1.25 -9.40 6.57
CA LEU A 59 -1.22 -8.62 7.81
C LEU A 59 -0.77 -7.17 7.54
N PHE A 60 -1.54 -6.21 8.04
CA PHE A 60 -1.15 -4.78 8.10
C PHE A 60 0.13 -4.52 8.91
N ALA A 61 0.43 -5.33 9.94
CA ALA A 61 1.49 -5.05 10.92
C ALA A 61 2.86 -5.69 10.60
N ALA A 62 2.90 -6.76 9.80
CA ALA A 62 4.16 -7.43 9.46
C ALA A 62 4.95 -6.65 8.39
N THR A 63 4.25 -6.07 7.42
CA THR A 63 4.80 -5.10 6.45
C THR A 63 5.37 -3.89 7.17
N LEU A 64 4.69 -3.35 8.18
CA LEU A 64 5.15 -2.15 8.88
C LEU A 64 6.54 -2.29 9.51
N MET A 65 6.88 -3.44 10.11
CA MET A 65 8.22 -3.67 10.64
C MET A 65 9.29 -3.77 9.56
N GLN A 66 9.00 -4.46 8.45
CA GLN A 66 9.91 -4.55 7.30
C GLN A 66 10.10 -3.17 6.66
N ASP A 67 9.02 -2.40 6.55
CA ASP A 67 9.03 -1.06 6.01
C ASP A 67 9.86 -0.12 6.86
N ARG A 68 9.75 -0.17 8.20
CA ARG A 68 10.62 0.59 9.10
C ARG A 68 12.10 0.31 8.85
N GLN A 69 12.47 -0.95 8.59
CA GLN A 69 13.85 -1.29 8.25
C GLN A 69 14.25 -0.70 6.89
N VAL A 70 13.41 -0.83 5.87
CA VAL A 70 13.66 -0.24 4.55
C VAL A 70 13.81 1.27 4.66
N VAL A 71 12.89 1.95 5.34
CA VAL A 71 12.90 3.41 5.55
C VAL A 71 14.20 3.84 6.20
N ALA A 72 14.61 3.18 7.29
CA ALA A 72 15.84 3.51 8.00
C ALA A 72 17.12 3.38 7.15
N HIS A 73 17.11 2.58 6.09
CA HIS A 73 18.29 2.31 5.26
C HIS A 73 18.25 2.94 3.86
N LYS A 74 17.05 3.26 3.35
CA LYS A 74 16.84 3.58 1.93
C LYS A 74 16.17 4.94 1.71
N LEU A 75 15.33 5.38 2.62
CA LEU A 75 14.66 6.68 2.50
C LEU A 75 15.54 7.79 3.10
N PRO A 76 15.23 9.06 2.79
CA PRO A 76 15.98 10.17 3.36
C PRO A 76 15.81 10.20 4.89
N ALA A 77 16.83 10.69 5.59
CA ALA A 77 16.84 10.73 7.06
C ALA A 77 15.70 11.58 7.68
N ASN A 78 15.04 12.42 6.89
CA ASN A 78 13.87 13.19 7.30
C ASN A 78 12.54 12.42 7.18
N ALA A 79 12.55 11.15 6.76
CA ALA A 79 11.34 10.36 6.65
C ALA A 79 10.72 10.09 8.04
N GLN A 80 9.45 10.44 8.20
CA GLN A 80 8.69 10.31 9.44
C GLN A 80 7.50 9.40 9.23
N GLU A 81 7.35 8.38 10.08
CA GLU A 81 6.14 7.55 10.10
C GLU A 81 4.95 8.40 10.56
N MET A 82 3.89 8.42 9.77
CA MET A 82 2.66 9.16 10.05
C MET A 82 1.44 8.28 9.81
N GLN A 83 0.36 8.57 10.53
CA GLN A 83 -0.96 8.00 10.27
C GLN A 83 -1.87 9.10 9.73
N ILE A 84 -2.27 8.99 8.47
CA ILE A 84 -3.12 9.97 7.77
C ILE A 84 -4.40 9.26 7.36
N SER A 85 -5.56 9.75 7.81
CA SER A 85 -6.88 9.18 7.48
C SER A 85 -6.99 7.66 7.73
N GLY A 86 -6.34 7.18 8.79
CA GLY A 86 -6.34 5.75 9.16
C GLY A 86 -5.31 4.89 8.41
N VAL A 87 -4.56 5.45 7.46
CA VAL A 87 -3.49 4.75 6.74
C VAL A 87 -2.14 5.13 7.33
N THR A 88 -1.34 4.13 7.72
CA THR A 88 0.04 4.33 8.15
C THR A 88 0.97 4.36 6.95
N GLY A 89 1.85 5.36 6.90
CA GLY A 89 2.87 5.49 5.88
C GLY A 89 4.01 6.40 6.34
N TRP A 90 4.80 6.91 5.42
CA TRP A 90 5.94 7.79 5.72
C TRP A 90 5.85 9.07 4.93
N VAL A 91 5.99 10.19 5.63
CA VAL A 91 6.17 11.50 5.01
C VAL A 91 7.65 11.82 4.95
N TYR A 92 8.13 12.28 3.80
CA TYR A 92 9.53 12.60 3.57
C TYR A 92 9.64 13.79 2.62
N GLU A 93 10.77 14.48 2.67
CA GLU A 93 11.06 15.56 1.74
C GLU A 93 12.27 15.22 0.89
N ILE A 94 12.19 15.58 -0.39
CA ILE A 94 13.30 15.51 -1.33
C ILE A 94 13.44 16.83 -2.06
N THR A 95 14.67 17.11 -2.50
CA THR A 95 14.95 18.21 -3.43
C THR A 95 15.30 17.60 -4.78
N SER A 96 14.61 18.04 -5.83
CA SER A 96 14.89 17.62 -7.20
C SER A 96 16.22 18.15 -7.69
N GLU A 97 16.72 17.61 -8.80
CA GLU A 97 18.01 18.00 -9.38
C GLU A 97 18.08 19.50 -9.74
N VAL A 98 16.94 20.13 -10.01
CA VAL A 98 16.85 21.56 -10.36
C VAL A 98 16.45 22.45 -9.17
N GLY A 99 16.48 21.90 -7.95
CA GLY A 99 16.32 22.65 -6.70
C GLY A 99 14.90 22.79 -6.16
N ASP A 100 13.89 22.16 -6.77
CA ASP A 100 12.52 22.20 -6.24
C ASP A 100 12.36 21.20 -5.09
N THR A 101 11.69 21.62 -4.03
CA THR A 101 11.44 20.75 -2.87
C THR A 101 10.04 20.15 -2.94
N TYR A 102 9.95 18.86 -2.65
CA TYR A 102 8.71 18.10 -2.60
C TYR A 102 8.56 17.44 -1.23
N THR A 103 7.39 17.60 -0.64
CA THR A 103 6.96 16.80 0.52
C THR A 103 6.01 15.73 0.02
N MET A 104 6.32 14.46 0.29
CA MET A 104 5.59 13.31 -0.23
C MET A 104 5.17 12.37 0.89
N PHE A 105 4.08 11.65 0.67
CA PHE A 105 3.59 10.58 1.55
C PHE A 105 3.59 9.26 0.80
N ILE A 106 4.41 8.30 1.25
CA ILE A 106 4.41 6.92 0.72
C ILE A 106 3.65 6.01 1.67
N PHE A 107 2.72 5.23 1.14
CA PHE A 107 1.87 4.35 1.92
C PHE A 107 1.49 3.10 1.14
N ASN A 108 1.12 2.03 1.85
CA ASN A 108 0.54 0.84 1.24
C ASN A 108 -0.99 0.96 1.28
N ASP A 109 -1.65 0.81 0.13
CA ASP A 109 -3.13 0.88 0.03
C ASP A 109 -3.83 -0.43 0.42
N GLY A 110 -3.09 -1.42 0.94
CA GLY A 110 -3.51 -2.79 1.17
C GLY A 110 -2.98 -3.76 0.11
N SER A 111 -2.66 -3.26 -1.08
CA SER A 111 -2.11 -4.02 -2.20
C SER A 111 -0.69 -3.54 -2.53
N LEU A 112 -0.58 -2.31 -3.04
CA LEU A 112 0.63 -1.71 -3.60
C LEU A 112 1.05 -0.47 -2.80
N TYR A 113 2.33 -0.14 -2.88
CA TYR A 113 2.85 1.14 -2.39
C TYR A 113 2.56 2.24 -3.41
N GLN A 114 1.86 3.26 -2.93
CA GLN A 114 1.55 4.48 -3.64
C GLN A 114 2.32 5.65 -3.05
N VAL A 115 2.49 6.72 -3.82
CA VAL A 115 3.08 7.97 -3.34
C VAL A 115 2.17 9.13 -3.69
N MET A 116 1.82 9.92 -2.69
CA MET A 116 1.05 11.15 -2.81
C MET A 116 1.95 12.37 -2.61
N VAL A 117 1.75 13.39 -3.43
CA VAL A 117 2.44 14.67 -3.28
C VAL A 117 1.63 15.56 -2.34
N LEU A 118 2.24 15.94 -1.20
CA LEU A 118 1.64 16.85 -0.24
C LEU A 118 1.99 18.30 -0.59
N PHE A 119 3.26 18.55 -0.90
CA PHE A 119 3.75 19.84 -1.37
C PHE A 119 4.72 19.67 -2.55
N PRO A 120 4.69 20.56 -3.57
CA PRO A 120 3.69 21.61 -3.76
C PRO A 120 2.28 21.05 -4.00
N GLU A 121 1.25 21.87 -3.81
CA GLU A 121 -0.13 21.44 -4.05
C GLU A 121 -0.37 21.17 -5.54
N VAL A 122 -0.49 19.89 -5.90
CA VAL A 122 -0.68 19.44 -7.29
C VAL A 122 -1.99 18.69 -7.51
N ALA A 123 -2.69 18.31 -6.43
CA ALA A 123 -3.97 17.62 -6.51
C ALA A 123 -5.00 18.45 -7.31
N GLY A 124 -5.68 17.79 -8.23
CA GLY A 124 -6.67 18.41 -9.14
C GLY A 124 -6.10 19.34 -10.21
N ARG A 125 -4.78 19.57 -10.27
CA ARG A 125 -4.16 20.50 -11.22
C ARG A 125 -3.63 19.82 -12.49
N TYR A 126 -3.39 18.52 -12.43
CA TYR A 126 -2.79 17.74 -13.52
C TYR A 126 -3.52 16.40 -13.70
N SER A 127 -3.31 15.79 -14.86
CA SER A 127 -3.84 14.48 -15.22
C SER A 127 -2.73 13.42 -15.35
N PRO A 128 -3.08 12.12 -15.40
CA PRO A 128 -2.10 11.06 -15.62
C PRO A 128 -1.36 11.17 -16.96
N SER A 129 -1.99 11.79 -17.97
CA SER A 129 -1.40 12.02 -19.30
C SER A 129 -0.50 13.25 -19.38
N GLU A 130 -0.58 14.16 -18.40
CA GLU A 130 0.17 15.42 -18.44
C GLU A 130 1.27 15.44 -17.37
N GLY A 131 0.88 15.34 -16.09
CA GLY A 131 1.80 15.42 -14.95
C GLY A 131 2.06 14.08 -14.28
N HIS A 132 1.54 12.98 -14.84
CA HIS A 132 1.54 11.67 -14.20
C HIS A 132 0.98 11.71 -12.78
N LEU A 133 -0.13 12.43 -12.61
CA LEU A 133 -0.82 12.59 -11.33
C LEU A 133 -2.28 12.21 -11.48
N PHE A 134 -2.79 11.47 -10.49
CA PHE A 134 -4.21 11.31 -10.28
C PHE A 134 -4.80 12.57 -9.63
N SER A 135 -6.11 12.75 -9.74
CA SER A 135 -6.82 13.94 -9.23
C SER A 135 -6.63 14.15 -7.72
N ASN A 136 -6.39 13.08 -6.96
CA ASN A 136 -6.12 13.14 -5.52
C ASN A 136 -4.66 13.48 -5.15
N GLY A 137 -3.79 13.74 -6.14
CA GLY A 137 -2.37 14.03 -5.92
C GLY A 137 -1.47 12.80 -5.79
N CYS A 138 -2.00 11.57 -5.98
CA CYS A 138 -1.17 10.38 -6.11
C CYS A 138 -0.43 10.38 -7.44
N ILE A 139 0.84 9.99 -7.42
CA ILE A 139 1.65 9.80 -8.63
C ILE A 139 1.18 8.54 -9.36
N CYS A 140 1.00 8.64 -10.67
CA CYS A 140 0.82 7.49 -11.55
C CYS A 140 2.17 6.79 -11.75
N LEU A 141 2.55 5.95 -10.78
CA LEU A 141 3.87 5.33 -10.71
C LEU A 141 4.12 4.31 -11.84
N ASN A 142 3.08 3.59 -12.24
CA ASN A 142 3.03 2.61 -13.33
C ASN A 142 1.57 2.35 -13.74
N GLU A 143 1.35 1.41 -14.66
CA GLU A 143 0.01 1.00 -15.13
C GLU A 143 -0.89 0.44 -14.02
N GLU A 144 -0.30 -0.15 -12.97
CA GLU A 144 -0.99 -0.69 -11.80
C GLU A 144 -1.15 0.33 -10.66
N HIS A 145 -0.74 1.58 -10.89
CA HIS A 145 -0.81 2.72 -9.96
C HIS A 145 0.09 2.62 -8.72
N GLY A 146 1.02 1.67 -8.66
CA GLY A 146 1.92 1.49 -7.51
C GLY A 146 2.92 0.35 -7.66
N TYR A 147 3.78 0.15 -6.65
CA TYR A 147 4.76 -0.94 -6.66
C TYR A 147 4.56 -1.93 -5.51
N PRO A 148 4.95 -3.21 -5.67
CA PRO A 148 4.88 -4.19 -4.58
C PRO A 148 5.82 -3.89 -3.40
N THR A 149 6.82 -3.02 -3.57
CA THR A 149 7.80 -2.70 -2.53
C THR A 149 7.94 -1.20 -2.33
N LEU A 150 8.14 -0.81 -1.06
CA LEU A 150 8.37 0.57 -0.63
C LEU A 150 9.55 1.19 -1.37
N GLU A 151 10.68 0.46 -1.48
CA GLU A 151 11.89 0.92 -2.15
C GLU A 151 11.65 1.32 -3.62
N LYS A 152 10.87 0.52 -4.37
CA LYS A 152 10.58 0.82 -5.79
C LYS A 152 9.67 2.04 -5.94
N ALA A 153 8.63 2.14 -5.11
CA ALA A 153 7.75 3.30 -5.10
C ALA A 153 8.50 4.59 -4.75
N TYR A 154 9.38 4.54 -3.75
CA TYR A 154 10.26 5.66 -3.41
C TYR A 154 11.22 6.04 -4.55
N ALA A 155 11.92 5.06 -5.15
CA ALA A 155 12.84 5.36 -6.24
C ALA A 155 12.13 6.02 -7.44
N LYS A 156 10.92 5.54 -7.78
CA LYS A 156 10.12 6.09 -8.87
C LYS A 156 9.55 7.48 -8.54
N SER A 157 9.19 7.77 -7.29
CA SER A 157 8.72 9.11 -6.90
C SER A 157 9.83 10.17 -6.94
N VAL A 158 11.06 9.79 -6.58
CA VAL A 158 12.24 10.68 -6.73
C VAL A 158 12.48 11.00 -8.21
N LEU A 159 12.41 9.98 -9.08
CA LEU A 159 12.51 10.19 -10.52
C LEU A 159 11.39 11.10 -11.02
N TRP A 160 10.15 10.86 -10.60
CA TRP A 160 9.01 11.71 -10.94
C TRP A 160 9.23 13.15 -10.50
N ALA A 161 9.73 13.42 -9.29
CA ALA A 161 9.94 14.78 -8.80
C ALA A 161 10.89 15.59 -9.71
N THR A 162 12.00 14.97 -10.10
CA THR A 162 12.93 15.58 -11.06
C THR A 162 12.27 15.80 -12.41
N GLY A 163 11.61 14.78 -12.96
CA GLY A 163 10.92 14.89 -14.25
C GLY A 163 9.83 15.97 -14.26
N PHE A 164 9.02 16.03 -13.20
CA PHE A 164 7.95 16.99 -13.02
C PHE A 164 8.48 18.41 -12.85
N SER A 165 9.62 18.58 -12.16
CA SER A 165 10.31 19.88 -12.08
C SER A 165 10.69 20.39 -13.48
N PHE A 166 11.21 19.53 -14.36
CA PHE A 166 11.47 19.91 -15.74
C PHE A 166 10.17 20.21 -16.50
N TYR A 167 9.17 19.36 -16.37
CA TYR A 167 7.86 19.53 -17.02
C TYR A 167 7.22 20.88 -16.69
N VAL A 168 7.22 21.32 -15.44
CA VAL A 168 6.64 22.63 -15.06
C VAL A 168 7.38 23.81 -15.72
N ARG A 169 8.66 23.65 -16.05
CA ARG A 169 9.47 24.68 -16.72
C ARG A 169 9.35 24.66 -18.24
N THR A 170 9.22 23.47 -18.83
CA THR A 170 9.38 23.27 -20.29
C THR A 170 8.11 22.76 -20.98
N GLY A 171 7.13 22.27 -20.24
CA GLY A 171 5.98 21.53 -20.74
C GLY A 171 6.29 20.09 -21.19
N GLN A 172 7.50 19.57 -20.93
CA GLN A 172 7.93 18.24 -21.38
C GLN A 172 8.67 17.47 -20.27
N PHE A 173 8.32 16.18 -20.11
CA PHE A 173 9.10 15.27 -19.28
C PHE A 173 10.39 14.85 -20.02
N PRO A 174 11.53 14.79 -19.32
CA PRO A 174 12.81 14.44 -19.95
C PRO A 174 13.00 12.93 -20.20
N PHE A 175 12.11 12.07 -19.71
CA PHE A 175 12.15 10.60 -19.84
C PHE A 175 10.75 10.00 -19.71
#